data_AF-A0A842SLC4-F1
#
_entry.id   AF-A0A842SLC4-F1
#
_cell.length_a   1.000
_cell.length_b   1.000
_cell.length_c   1.000
_cell.angle_alpha   90.00
_cell.angle_beta   90.00
_cell.angle_gamma   90.00
#
_symmetry.space_group_name_H-M   'P 1'
#
loop_
_entity.id
_entity.type
_entity.pdbx_description
1 polymer ?
#
loop_
_entity_poly.entity_id
_entity_poly.type
_entity_poly.pdbx_seq_one_letter_code
_entity_poly.pdbx_strand_id
1 'polypeptide(L)' 'MRPIDGRFWKVLLLASICFTFLGLFSLTGLRENISGDSIPNRPQHGPPIEYNWEKAVPIVILTVLSIVVSVFSWQQLNGR' A
#
# COMPACT_ATOMS: atom_id res chain seq x y z
N MET A 1 10.00 13.61 28.79
CA MET A 1 9.15 13.34 27.60
C MET A 1 7.71 13.30 28.06
N ARG A 2 6.80 14.10 27.46
CA ARG A 2 5.37 14.06 27.83
C ARG A 2 4.79 12.70 27.39
N PRO A 3 3.97 12.02 28.21
CA PRO A 3 3.34 10.78 27.79
C PRO A 3 2.44 11.08 26.60
N ILE A 4 2.74 10.46 25.45
CA ILE A 4 1.91 10.56 24.26
C ILE A 4 0.55 9.95 24.61
N ASP A 5 -0.53 10.71 24.46
CA ASP A 5 -1.88 10.28 24.82
C ASP A 5 -2.30 9.02 24.06
N GLY A 6 -2.99 8.08 24.71
CA GLY A 6 -3.49 6.86 24.06
C GLY A 6 -4.42 7.14 22.86
N ARG A 7 -5.01 8.35 22.78
CA ARG A 7 -5.79 8.81 21.63
C ARG A 7 -4.94 8.96 20.37
N PHE A 8 -3.69 9.42 20.51
CA PHE A 8 -2.77 9.58 19.38
C PHE A 8 -2.51 8.25 18.68
N TRP A 9 -2.19 7.20 19.45
CA TRP A 9 -1.92 5.87 18.89
C TRP A 9 -3.15 5.24 18.24
N LYS A 10 -4.36 5.50 18.76
CA LYS A 10 -5.62 5.05 18.12
C LYS A 10 -5.84 5.73 16.78
N VAL A 11 -5.64 7.05 16.71
CA VAL A 11 -5.78 7.81 15.45
C VAL A 11 -4.72 7.37 14.44
N LEU A 12 -3.48 7.17 14.88
CA LEU A 12 -2.39 6.69 14.04
C LEU A 12 -2.67 5.29 13.49
N LEU A 13 -3.17 4.39 14.34
CA LEU A 13 -3.61 3.05 13.94
C LEU A 13 -4.70 3.12 12.86
N LEU A 14 -5.77 3.88 13.12
CA LEU A 14 -6.88 4.06 12.17
C LEU A 14 -6.40 4.63 10.83
N ALA A 15 -5.57 5.67 10.85
CA ALA A 15 -5.03 6.28 9.66
C ALA A 15 -4.17 5.28 8.86
N SER A 16 -3.31 4.53 9.54
CA SER A 16 -2.43 3.55 8.90
C SER A 16 -3.22 2.40 8.24
N ILE A 17 -4.28 1.90 8.89
CA ILE A 17 -5.17 0.90 8.30
C ILE A 17 -5.83 1.44 7.02
N CYS A 18 -6.32 2.69 7.04
CA CYS A 18 -6.90 3.33 5.86
C CYS A 18 -5.90 3.42 4.69
N PHE A 19 -4.65 3.84 4.96
CA PHE A 19 -3.62 3.91 3.93
C PHE A 19 -3.26 2.52 3.37
N THR A 20 -3.23 1.49 4.21
CA THR A 20 -3.05 0.10 3.75
C THR A 20 -4.16 -0.34 2.81
N PHE A 21 -5.43 -0.06 3.13
CA PHE A 21 -6.55 -0.40 2.24
C PHE A 21 -6.49 0.34 0.91
N LEU A 22 -6.20 1.65 0.93
CA LEU A 22 -6.04 2.45 -0.29
C LEU A 22 -4.88 1.95 -1.16
N GLY A 23 -3.76 1.58 -0.54
CA GLY A 23 -2.60 1.03 -1.22
C GLY A 23 -2.89 -0.33 -1.87
N LEU A 24 -3.52 -1.25 -1.14
CA LEU A 24 -3.92 -2.56 -1.66
C LEU A 24 -4.94 -2.43 -2.80
N PHE A 25 -5.94 -1.57 -2.67
CA PHE A 25 -6.93 -1.36 -3.72
C PHE A 25 -6.26 -0.80 -4.99
N SER A 26 -5.36 0.16 -4.84
CA SER A 26 -4.59 0.74 -5.96
C SER A 26 -3.69 -0.29 -6.66
N LEU A 27 -3.11 -1.25 -5.92
CA LEU A 27 -2.33 -2.35 -6.50
C LEU A 27 -3.18 -3.30 -7.35
N THR A 28 -4.45 -3.47 -7.00
CA THR A 28 -5.38 -4.32 -7.76
C THR A 28 -5.59 -3.78 -9.18
N GLY A 29 -5.77 -2.45 -9.33
CA GLY A 29 -5.86 -1.80 -10.64
C GLY A 29 -4.54 -1.79 -11.44
N LEU A 30 -3.39 -1.87 -10.77
CA LEU A 30 -2.09 -2.06 -11.43
C LEU A 30 -1.93 -3.49 -11.96
N ARG A 31 -2.43 -4.50 -11.22
CA ARG A 31 -2.36 -5.91 -11.62
C ARG A 31 -3.07 -6.19 -12.94
N GLU A 32 -4.23 -5.61 -13.17
CA GLU A 32 -4.98 -5.77 -14.43
C GLU A 32 -4.16 -5.28 -15.64
N ASN A 33 -3.47 -4.14 -15.50
CA ASN A 33 -2.57 -3.60 -16.53
C ASN A 33 -1.34 -4.47 -16.77
N ILE A 34 -0.83 -5.16 -15.74
CA ILE A 34 0.31 -6.09 -15.85
C ILE A 34 -0.11 -7.42 -16.47
N SER A 35 -1.29 -7.93 -16.10
CA SER A 35 -1.77 -9.25 -16.53
C SER A 35 -2.24 -9.32 -17.99
N GLY A 36 -2.40 -8.17 -18.66
CA GLY A 36 -2.69 -8.09 -20.10
C GLY A 36 -1.61 -8.71 -21.01
N ASP A 37 -0.42 -9.01 -20.48
CA ASP A 37 0.64 -9.75 -21.19
C ASP A 37 0.36 -11.25 -21.36
N SER A 38 -0.64 -11.80 -20.65
CA SER A 38 -1.05 -13.20 -20.78
C SER A 38 -2.12 -13.45 -21.85
N ILE A 39 -2.48 -12.44 -22.64
CA ILE A 39 -3.48 -12.57 -23.72
C ILE A 39 -2.80 -13.22 -24.94
N PRO A 40 -3.15 -14.48 -25.28
CA PRO A 40 -2.68 -15.08 -26.54
C PRO A 40 -3.24 -14.23 -27.69
N ASN A 41 -2.34 -13.72 -28.55
CA ASN A 41 -2.59 -12.81 -29.70
C ASN A 41 -2.42 -11.30 -29.46
N ARG A 42 -1.63 -10.87 -28.47
CA ARG A 42 -1.21 -9.46 -28.41
C ARG A 42 -0.38 -9.08 -29.66
N PRO A 43 -0.63 -7.91 -30.30
CA PRO A 43 0.16 -7.49 -31.46
C PRO A 43 1.64 -7.36 -31.08
N GLN A 44 2.50 -8.19 -31.67
CA GLN A 44 3.95 -8.21 -31.39
C GLN A 44 4.68 -6.91 -31.76
N HIS A 45 4.01 -5.99 -32.47
CA HIS A 45 4.52 -4.70 -32.92
C HIS A 45 3.87 -3.51 -32.19
N GLY A 46 3.12 -3.76 -31.11
CA GLY A 46 2.60 -2.68 -30.26
C GLY A 46 3.74 -1.96 -29.53
N PRO A 47 3.56 -0.67 -29.15
CA PRO A 47 4.53 0.01 -28.31
C PRO A 47 4.79 -0.82 -27.04
N PRO A 48 6.04 -0.82 -26.51
CA PRO A 48 6.36 -1.55 -25.29
C PRO A 48 5.39 -1.13 -24.17
N ILE A 49 4.93 -2.08 -23.36
CA ILE A 49 4.18 -1.71 -22.15
C ILE A 49 5.17 -0.98 -21.26
N GLU A 50 4.99 0.33 -21.13
CA GLU A 50 5.56 1.08 -20.04
C GLU A 50 4.81 0.65 -18.78
N TYR A 51 5.36 -0.37 -18.13
CA TYR A 51 4.99 -0.71 -16.78
C TYR A 51 5.24 0.53 -15.92
N ASN A 52 4.18 1.10 -15.35
CA ASN A 52 4.23 2.27 -14.48
C ASN A 52 4.87 1.93 -13.12
N TRP A 53 6.07 1.36 -13.11
CA TRP A 53 6.85 1.01 -11.92
C TRP A 53 7.09 2.22 -11.03
N GLU A 54 7.27 3.40 -11.64
CA GLU A 54 7.37 4.68 -10.93
C GLU A 54 6.15 4.98 -10.05
N LYS A 55 4.96 4.47 -10.40
CA LYS A 55 3.73 4.60 -9.60
C LYS A 55 3.53 3.41 -8.67
N ALA A 56 3.88 2.20 -9.10
CA ALA A 56 3.68 0.99 -8.32
C ALA A 56 4.61 0.93 -7.08
N VAL A 57 5.89 1.25 -7.24
CA VAL A 57 6.89 1.22 -6.15
C VAL A 57 6.49 2.09 -4.95
N PRO A 58 6.14 3.39 -5.09
CA PRO A 58 5.75 4.20 -3.95
C PRO A 58 4.46 3.71 -3.27
N ILE A 59 3.51 3.15 -4.03
CA ILE A 59 2.29 2.55 -3.46
C ILE A 59 2.64 1.35 -2.58
N VAL A 60 3.52 0.46 -3.05
CA VAL A 60 3.98 -0.69 -2.25
C VAL A 60 4.69 -0.21 -0.98
N ILE A 61 5.63 0.74 -1.11
CA ILE A 61 6.37 1.29 0.03
C ILE A 61 5.42 1.90 1.07
N LEU A 62 4.47 2.74 0.63
CA LEU A 62 3.48 3.35 1.51
C LEU A 62 2.61 2.31 2.21
N THR A 63 2.20 1.26 1.49
CA THR A 63 1.40 0.17 2.04
C THR A 63 2.17 -0.57 3.13
N VAL A 64 3.43 -0.94 2.87
CA VAL A 64 4.29 -1.66 3.82
C VAL A 64 4.57 -0.80 5.07
N LEU A 65 4.94 0.47 4.89
CA LEU A 65 5.15 1.39 6.01
C LEU A 65 3.88 1.56 6.85
N SER A 66 2.72 1.64 6.21
CA SER A 66 1.44 1.74 6.91
C SER A 66 1.14 0.48 7.73
N ILE A 67 1.43 -0.72 7.21
CA ILE A 67 1.30 -1.97 7.97
C ILE A 67 2.22 -1.96 9.20
N VAL A 68 3.49 -1.57 9.03
CA VAL A 68 4.46 -1.50 10.13
C VAL A 68 3.99 -0.54 11.22
N VAL A 69 3.54 0.66 10.83
CA VAL A 69 3.00 1.67 11.75
C VAL A 69 1.74 1.17 12.45
N SER A 70 0.86 0.46 11.74
CA SER A 70 -0.34 -0.17 12.31
C SER A 70 0.03 -1.18 13.40
N VAL A 71 0.95 -2.09 13.11
CA VAL A 71 1.42 -3.11 14.07
C VAL A 71 2.07 -2.45 15.28
N PHE A 72 2.94 -1.46 15.07
CA PHE A 72 3.60 -0.75 16.17
C PHE A 72 2.61 0.04 17.04
N SER A 73 1.65 0.74 16.42
CA SER A 73 0.62 1.48 17.13
C SER A 73 -0.28 0.56 17.96
N TRP A 74 -0.61 -0.61 17.42
CA TRP A 74 -1.35 -1.64 18.14
C TRP A 74 -0.60 -2.17 19.37
N GLN A 75 0.70 -2.47 19.21
CA GLN A 75 1.55 -2.88 20.33
C GLN A 75 1.64 -1.79 21.42
N GLN A 76 1.75 -0.52 21.04
CA GLN A 76 1.77 0.61 21.99
C GLN A 76 0.44 0.81 22.73
N LEU A 77 -0.69 0.39 22.15
CA LEU A 77 -2.00 0.46 22.80
C LEU A 77 -2.25 -0.70 23.76
N ASN A 78 -1.74 -1.89 23.46
CA ASN A 78 -1.95 -3.10 24.26
C ASN A 78 -0.83 -3.40 25.26
N GLY A 79 0.35 -2.80 25.09
CA GLY A 79 1.46 -2.86 26.03
C GLY A 79 1.41 -1.78 27.12
N ARG A 80 0.34 -0.97 27.12
CA ARG A 80 -0.03 -0.04 28.20
C ARG A 80 -1.20 -0.63 28.98
#